data_AF-A0AA86N5B2-F1
#
_entry.id   AF-A0AA86N5B2-F1
#
_cell.length_a   1.000
_cell.length_b   1.000
_cell.length_c   1.000
_cell.angle_alpha   90.00
_cell.angle_beta   90.00
_cell.angle_gamma   90.00
#
_symmetry.space_group_name_H-M   'P 1'
#
loop_
_entity.id
_entity.type
_entity.pdbx_description
1 polymer ?
#
loop_
_entity_poly.entity_id
_entity_poly.type
_entity_poly.pdbx_seq_one_letter_code
_entity_poly.pdbx_strand_id
1 'polypeptide(L)'
;MSQLVTKQMISNFSILQEIHRYTHEINRIKNKCNRIQRDRWSKAEDAILFDTVQIIGNRDCEAIAAVLISKNPSQVYQRLRYLREQGINQFHYCNEKCV
;
A
#
# COMPACT_ATOMS: atom_id res chain seq x y z
N MET A 1 -15.30 40.46 -33.93
CA MET A 1 -14.90 40.02 -32.58
C MET A 1 -15.25 38.56 -32.25
N SER A 2 -16.09 37.83 -33.01
CA SER A 2 -16.52 36.47 -32.62
C SER A 2 -15.53 35.33 -32.92
N GLN A 3 -14.66 35.44 -33.94
CA GLN A 3 -13.75 34.35 -34.34
C GLN A 3 -12.57 34.11 -33.38
N LEU A 4 -12.16 35.13 -32.61
CA LEU A 4 -11.05 35.01 -31.66
C LEU A 4 -11.48 34.25 -30.39
N VAL A 5 -12.71 34.51 -29.93
CA VAL A 5 -13.31 33.90 -28.74
C VAL A 5 -13.54 32.40 -28.95
N THR A 6 -13.98 32.00 -30.15
CA THR A 6 -14.23 30.59 -30.47
C THR A 6 -12.93 29.77 -30.57
N LYS A 7 -11.86 30.33 -31.16
CA LYS A 7 -10.53 29.67 -31.20
C LYS A 7 -9.97 29.46 -29.80
N GLN A 8 -10.10 30.46 -28.92
CA GLN A 8 -9.66 30.36 -27.52
C GLN A 8 -10.47 29.28 -26.76
N MET A 9 -11.78 29.22 -26.96
CA MET A 9 -12.63 28.21 -26.32
C MET A 9 -12.29 26.78 -26.76
N ILE A 10 -12.02 26.56 -28.06
CA ILE A 10 -11.62 25.25 -28.59
C ILE A 10 -10.26 24.83 -28.02
N SER A 11 -9.29 25.74 -27.96
CA SER A 11 -7.98 25.48 -27.36
C SER A 11 -8.09 25.10 -25.88
N ASN A 12 -8.89 25.83 -25.10
CA ASN A 12 -9.11 25.53 -23.70
C ASN A 12 -9.80 24.18 -23.49
N PHE A 13 -10.77 23.83 -24.36
CA PHE A 13 -11.44 22.52 -24.33
C PHE A 13 -10.47 21.37 -24.63
N SER A 14 -9.60 21.52 -25.62
CA SER A 14 -8.56 20.53 -25.94
C SER A 14 -7.56 20.35 -24.78
N ILE A 15 -7.16 21.44 -24.12
CA ILE A 15 -6.26 21.39 -22.95
C ILE A 15 -6.93 20.62 -21.80
N LEU A 16 -8.21 20.86 -21.53
CA LEU A 16 -8.94 20.14 -20.47
C LEU A 16 -9.08 18.65 -20.76
N GLN A 17 -9.31 18.27 -22.03
CA GLN A 17 -9.35 16.86 -22.44
C GLN A 17 -8.00 16.17 -22.23
N GLU A 18 -6.90 16.85 -22.58
CA GLU A 18 -5.54 16.36 -22.38
C GLU A 18 -5.24 16.15 -20.89
N ILE A 19 -5.57 17.14 -20.04
CA ILE A 19 -5.40 17.05 -18.58
C ILE A 19 -6.22 15.90 -18.00
N HIS A 20 -7.47 15.73 -18.43
CA HIS A 20 -8.31 14.63 -17.97
C HIS A 20 -7.71 13.26 -18.34
N ARG A 21 -7.18 13.12 -19.56
CA ARG A 21 -6.49 11.90 -20.01
C ARG A 21 -5.26 11.61 -19.15
N TYR A 22 -4.42 12.61 -18.89
CA TYR A 22 -3.22 12.45 -18.05
C TYR A 22 -3.57 12.09 -16.60
N THR A 23 -4.59 12.73 -16.04
CA THR A 23 -5.06 12.46 -14.67
C THR A 23 -5.56 11.03 -14.54
N HIS A 24 -6.32 10.54 -15.53
CA HIS A 24 -6.79 9.16 -15.55
C HIS A 24 -5.64 8.16 -15.60
N GLU A 25 -4.62 8.40 -16.43
CA GLU A 25 -3.47 7.49 -16.54
C GLU A 25 -2.60 7.49 -15.27
N ILE A 26 -2.38 8.66 -14.65
CA ILE A 26 -1.71 8.76 -13.34
C ILE A 26 -2.46 7.95 -12.29
N ASN A 27 -3.80 8.09 -12.22
CA ASN A 27 -4.61 7.34 -11.27
C ASN A 27 -4.59 5.84 -11.55
N ARG A 28 -4.58 5.42 -12.83
CA ARG A 28 -4.44 4.02 -13.23
C ARG A 28 -3.12 3.44 -12.75
N ILE A 29 -2.00 4.15 -12.98
CA ILE A 29 -0.66 3.74 -12.53
C ILE A 29 -0.62 3.67 -11.01
N LYS A 30 -1.12 4.69 -10.32
CA LYS A 30 -1.19 4.75 -8.85
C LYS A 30 -1.97 3.57 -8.27
N ASN A 31 -3.13 3.26 -8.82
CA ASN A 31 -3.94 2.13 -8.39
C ASN A 31 -3.25 0.78 -8.63
N LYS A 32 -2.54 0.64 -9.76
CA LYS A 32 -1.74 -0.55 -10.06
C LYS A 32 -0.59 -0.73 -9.05
N CYS A 33 0.16 0.33 -8.76
CA CYS A 33 1.23 0.31 -7.77
C CYS A 33 0.71 -0.01 -6.37
N ASN A 34 -0.40 0.58 -5.95
CA ASN A 34 -1.05 0.30 -4.67
C ASN A 34 -1.43 -1.19 -4.54
N ARG A 35 -1.96 -1.80 -5.60
CA ARG A 35 -2.30 -3.23 -5.59
C ARG A 35 -1.05 -4.10 -5.44
N ILE A 36 0.00 -3.81 -6.21
CA ILE A 36 1.27 -4.55 -6.13
C ILE A 36 1.91 -4.42 -4.74
N GLN A 37 1.86 -3.23 -4.12
CA GLN A 37 2.39 -3.01 -2.78
C GLN A 37 1.56 -3.69 -1.69
N ARG A 38 0.24 -3.81 -1.88
CA ARG A 38 -0.60 -4.62 -0.98
C ARG A 38 -0.23 -6.10 -1.05
N ASP A 39 0.18 -6.60 -2.21
CA ASP A 39 0.47 -8.02 -2.45
C ASP A 39 1.93 -8.42 -2.14
N ARG A 40 2.87 -7.47 -2.02
CA ARG A 40 4.29 -7.73 -1.73
C ARG A 40 4.73 -7.12 -0.40
N TRP A 41 5.67 -7.79 0.24
CA TRP A 41 6.39 -7.28 1.39
C TRP A 41 7.69 -6.62 0.95
N SER A 42 7.83 -5.33 1.25
CA SER A 42 9.08 -4.59 1.08
C SER A 42 9.98 -4.76 2.30
N LYS A 43 11.30 -4.54 2.13
CA LYS A 43 12.25 -4.56 3.25
C LYS A 43 11.92 -3.54 4.33
N ALA A 44 11.34 -2.39 3.95
CA ALA A 44 10.91 -1.36 4.89
C ALA A 44 9.69 -1.82 5.71
N GLU A 45 8.72 -2.46 5.06
CA GLU A 45 7.58 -3.06 5.77
C GLU A 45 8.02 -4.21 6.69
N ASP A 46 8.98 -5.04 6.27
CA ASP A 46 9.55 -6.07 7.15
C ASP A 46 10.28 -5.43 8.35
N ALA A 47 11.05 -4.36 8.15
CA ALA A 47 11.71 -3.65 9.25
C ALA A 47 10.70 -3.09 10.27
N ILE A 48 9.65 -2.41 9.80
CA ILE A 48 8.58 -1.90 10.65
C ILE A 48 7.85 -3.07 11.34
N LEU A 49 7.59 -4.16 10.63
CA LEU A 49 7.01 -5.37 11.21
C LEU A 49 7.88 -5.88 12.36
N PHE A 50 9.20 -5.94 12.18
CA PHE A 50 10.14 -6.39 13.22
C PHE A 50 10.14 -5.47 14.44
N ASP A 51 10.25 -4.17 14.23
CA ASP A 51 10.24 -3.18 15.32
C ASP A 51 8.92 -3.23 16.09
N THR A 52 7.80 -3.35 15.37
CA THR A 52 6.46 -3.40 15.99
C THR A 52 6.25 -4.68 16.80
N VAL A 53 6.70 -5.81 16.27
CA VAL A 53 6.65 -7.09 16.99
C VAL A 53 7.56 -7.07 18.22
N GLN A 54 8.70 -6.36 18.17
CA GLN A 54 9.57 -6.22 19.34
C GLN A 54 8.90 -5.40 20.45
N ILE A 55 8.12 -4.37 20.09
CA ILE A 55 7.47 -3.46 21.05
C ILE A 55 6.17 -4.07 21.62
N ILE A 56 5.30 -4.59 20.76
CA ILE A 56 3.93 -5.02 21.13
C ILE A 56 3.85 -6.55 21.33
N GLY A 57 4.85 -7.29 20.85
CA GLY A 57 4.81 -8.74 20.73
C GLY A 57 4.16 -9.19 19.41
N ASN A 58 4.22 -10.50 19.14
CA ASN A 58 3.65 -11.11 17.91
C ASN A 58 2.21 -11.61 18.08
N ARG A 59 1.55 -11.33 19.21
CA ARG A 59 0.22 -11.87 19.52
C ARG A 59 -0.92 -11.03 18.94
N ASP A 60 -0.69 -9.75 18.72
CA ASP A 60 -1.73 -8.81 18.30
C ASP A 60 -1.49 -8.38 16.84
N CYS A 61 -1.93 -9.24 15.91
CA CYS A 61 -1.82 -8.95 14.48
C CYS A 61 -2.69 -7.76 14.05
N GLU A 62 -3.74 -7.42 14.82
CA GLU A 62 -4.57 -6.24 14.54
C GLU A 62 -3.84 -4.95 14.89
N ALA A 63 -3.21 -4.89 16.06
CA ALA A 63 -2.36 -3.77 16.45
C ALA A 63 -1.18 -3.59 15.49
N ILE A 64 -0.53 -4.69 15.08
CA ILE A 64 0.56 -4.65 14.10
C ILE A 64 0.07 -4.14 12.73
N ALA A 65 -1.10 -4.61 12.27
CA ALA A 65 -1.68 -4.14 11.01
C ALA A 65 -2.11 -2.67 11.07
N ALA A 66 -2.54 -2.16 12.23
CA ALA A 66 -2.85 -0.74 12.38
C ALA A 66 -1.62 0.16 12.18
N VAL A 67 -0.43 -0.32 12.55
CA VAL A 67 0.84 0.36 12.27
C VAL A 67 1.22 0.24 10.79
N LEU A 68 1.02 -0.95 10.20
CA LEU A 68 1.22 -1.21 8.78
C LEU A 68 -0.04 -0.91 7.98
N ILE A 69 -0.40 0.38 7.84
CA ILE A 69 -1.64 0.88 7.18
C ILE A 69 -1.91 0.23 5.80
N SER A 70 -0.88 -0.27 5.11
CA SER A 70 -0.99 -0.96 3.81
C SER A 70 -1.38 -2.45 3.89
N LYS A 71 -1.36 -3.06 5.07
CA LYS A 71 -1.50 -4.50 5.30
C LYS A 71 -2.66 -4.80 6.23
N ASN A 72 -3.37 -5.88 5.97
CA ASN A 72 -4.41 -6.38 6.87
C ASN A 72 -3.86 -7.44 7.84
N PRO A 73 -4.57 -7.74 8.95
CA PRO A 73 -4.09 -8.69 9.97
C PRO A 73 -3.76 -10.08 9.40
N SER A 74 -4.53 -10.55 8.41
CA SER A 74 -4.28 -11.85 7.78
C SER A 74 -2.96 -11.87 7.00
N GLN A 75 -2.61 -10.77 6.31
CA GLN A 75 -1.34 -10.63 5.60
C GLN A 75 -0.16 -10.60 6.57
N VAL A 76 -0.31 -9.88 7.69
CA VAL A 76 0.69 -9.83 8.76
C VAL A 76 0.95 -11.23 9.32
N TYR A 77 -0.11 -11.97 9.66
CA TYR A 77 -0.01 -13.34 10.16
C TYR A 77 0.71 -14.27 9.16
N GLN A 78 0.32 -14.23 7.89
CA GLN A 78 0.97 -15.04 6.84
C GLN A 78 2.45 -14.69 6.70
N ARG A 79 2.81 -13.41 6.81
CA ARG A 79 4.21 -12.98 6.73
C ARG A 79 5.03 -13.45 7.92
N LEU A 80 4.52 -13.29 9.13
CA LEU A 80 5.19 -13.75 10.34
C LEU A 80 5.42 -15.26 10.32
N ARG A 81 4.44 -16.03 9.83
CA ARG A 81 4.59 -17.48 9.62
C ARG A 81 5.70 -17.80 8.61
N TYR A 82 5.72 -17.12 7.47
CA TYR A 82 6.75 -17.32 6.44
C TYR A 82 8.16 -16.98 6.95
N LEU A 83 8.33 -15.85 7.64
CA LEU A 83 9.63 -15.43 8.18
C LEU A 83 10.17 -16.43 9.21
N ARG A 84 9.27 -17.05 10.00
CA ARG A 84 9.62 -18.14 10.91
C ARG A 84 10.12 -19.38 10.16
N GLU A 85 9.42 -19.80 9.12
CA GLU A 85 9.80 -20.97 8.29
C GLU A 85 11.16 -20.77 7.62
N GLN A 86 11.54 -19.53 7.31
CA GLN A 86 12.85 -19.16 6.78
C GLN A 86 13.95 -19.10 7.85
N GLY A 87 13.65 -19.36 9.13
CA GLY A 87 14.63 -19.31 10.21
C GLY A 87 15.14 -17.90 10.53
N ILE A 88 14.45 -16.86 10.05
CA ILE A 88 14.75 -15.45 10.33
C ILE A 88 14.18 -15.16 11.73
N ASN A 89 14.84 -15.69 12.76
CA ASN A 89 14.38 -15.60 14.14
C ASN A 89 15.06 -14.44 14.89
N GLN A 90 14.25 -13.46 15.30
CA GLN A 90 14.47 -12.75 16.56
C GLN A 90 13.27 -12.81 17.51
N PHE A 91 12.26 -13.65 17.25
CA PHE A 91 11.02 -13.66 18.05
C PHE A 91 10.74 -15.03 18.70
N HIS A 92 10.74 -15.05 20.04
CA HIS A 92 10.19 -16.14 20.84
C HIS A 92 8.65 -16.07 20.81
N TYR A 93 8.01 -17.22 20.58
CA TYR A 93 6.56 -17.37 20.33
C TYR A 93 5.63 -16.98 21.49
N CYS A 94 4.34 -16.78 21.15
CA CYS A 94 3.31 -17.47 21.90
C CYS A 94 2.35 -18.27 21.00
N ASN A 95 2.20 -19.54 21.39
CA ASN A 95 1.06 -20.37 21.07
C ASN A 95 -0.16 -19.77 21.77
N GLU A 96 -1.14 -19.28 21.01
CA GLU A 96 -2.55 -19.68 21.14
C GLU A 96 -3.36 -18.90 20.13
N LYS A 97 -4.39 -19.57 19.61
CA LYS A 97 -5.14 -19.24 18.41
C LYS A 97 -5.61 -17.78 18.41
N CYS A 98 -5.25 -17.03 17.38
CA CYS A 98 -6.02 -15.85 16.97
C CYS A 98 -7.39 -16.37 16.50
N VAL A 99 -8.39 -16.30 17.38
CA VAL A 99 -9.81 -16.51 17.07
C VAL A 99 -10.42 -15.16 16.74
#